data_AF-A0A0D9YJB6-F1
#
_entry.id   AF-A0A0D9YJB6-F1
#
_cell.length_a   1.000
_cell.length_b   1.000
_cell.length_c   1.000
_cell.angle_alpha   90.00
_cell.angle_beta   90.00
_cell.angle_gamma   90.00
#
_symmetry.space_group_name_H-M   'P 1'
#
loop_
_entity.id
_entity.type
_entity.pdbx_description
1 polymer ?
#
loop_
_entity_poly.entity_id
_entity_poly.type
_entity_poly.pdbx_seq_one_letter_code
_entity_poly.pdbx_strand_id
1 'polypeptide(L)'
;MAAASQWHMAQREIDAMVKEIHSKAGRQHALVWSYKLRLLAFADEITKLQLSPDKLFVVLRLLRVLNPDFFLVSQCRPEEFSVAKYDDTLQKLRMAVYHMLRELKILIQTRASRRVPPGGGIHEVTRYVMNYIRLLLHHKTTLGLILGNDDRNKDNERMDSLDHIVQDLIICLESMLNKAPEAYESQGLQCFFLMNNLHFVVKQVEGSELISLLGQSWVQVHREFIEQYLKTYVDLSWGPAISCLSARTGMLGGCFSQPSSTVRFSLQFDSTYYNQECWKVEDPQLREKVRRAVCDKVILAYQAHLDKYMKAKRKHEWYTPELLKAQLMKLFEGRTE
;
A
#
# COMPACT_ATOMS: atom_id res chain seq x y z
N MET A 1 13.23 9.94 -13.35
CA MET A 1 14.47 9.96 -12.52
C MET A 1 15.05 11.37 -12.31
N ALA A 2 15.07 12.26 -13.30
CA ALA A 2 15.60 13.63 -13.14
C ALA A 2 14.84 14.50 -12.10
N ALA A 3 13.50 14.40 -12.03
CA ALA A 3 12.70 15.19 -11.08
C ALA A 3 12.95 14.79 -9.60
N ALA A 4 13.10 13.51 -9.30
CA ALA A 4 13.41 13.04 -7.94
C ALA A 4 14.78 13.57 -7.45
N SER A 5 15.75 13.68 -8.36
CA SER A 5 17.07 14.26 -8.06
C SER A 5 16.99 15.75 -7.65
N GLN A 6 16.12 16.54 -8.28
CA GLN A 6 15.98 17.97 -8.01
C GLN A 6 15.42 18.29 -6.62
N TRP A 7 14.49 17.49 -6.11
CA TRP A 7 13.88 17.74 -4.80
C TRP A 7 14.76 17.24 -3.64
N HIS A 8 15.52 16.18 -3.86
CA HIS A 8 16.61 15.83 -2.96
C HIS A 8 17.68 16.92 -2.90
N MET A 9 17.97 17.60 -4.03
CA MET A 9 18.84 18.77 -4.05
C MET A 9 18.25 19.93 -3.25
N ALA A 10 16.97 20.28 -3.47
CA ALA A 10 16.28 21.32 -2.72
C ALA A 10 16.34 21.07 -1.20
N GLN A 11 16.14 19.83 -0.76
CA GLN A 11 16.20 19.47 0.65
C GLN A 11 17.62 19.60 1.22
N ARG A 12 18.65 19.19 0.46
CA ARG A 12 20.06 19.42 0.83
C ARG A 12 20.42 20.90 0.90
N GLU A 13 19.87 21.71 -0.01
CA GLU A 13 20.12 23.15 -0.04
C GLU A 13 19.51 23.84 1.19
N ILE A 14 18.29 23.48 1.58
CA ILE A 14 17.68 23.91 2.85
C ILE A 14 18.58 23.52 4.02
N ASP A 15 19.05 22.28 4.06
CA ASP A 15 19.89 21.78 5.17
C ASP A 15 21.25 22.50 5.24
N ALA A 16 21.86 22.80 4.09
CA ALA A 16 23.08 23.58 4.01
C ALA A 16 22.87 25.00 4.54
N MET A 17 21.80 25.69 4.11
CA MET A 17 21.47 27.04 4.61
C MET A 17 21.21 27.04 6.11
N VAL A 18 20.46 26.05 6.63
CA VAL A 18 20.19 25.88 8.06
C VAL A 18 21.48 25.63 8.85
N LYS A 19 22.39 24.80 8.34
CA LYS A 19 23.68 24.54 8.98
C LYS A 19 24.53 25.80 9.09
N GLU A 20 24.60 26.58 8.01
CA GLU A 20 25.32 27.86 8.00
C GLU A 20 24.75 28.85 9.01
N ILE A 21 23.41 28.97 9.09
CA ILE A 21 22.70 29.79 10.09
C ILE A 21 23.14 29.42 11.52
N HIS A 22 23.14 28.13 11.86
CA HIS A 22 23.55 27.68 13.21
C HIS A 22 25.04 27.93 13.48
N SER A 23 25.91 27.64 12.52
CA SER A 23 27.37 27.76 12.71
C SER A 23 27.82 29.21 12.98
N LYS A 24 27.08 30.17 12.42
CA LYS A 24 27.39 31.60 12.46
C LYS A 24 26.57 32.36 13.52
N ALA A 25 25.62 31.68 14.17
CA ALA A 25 24.80 32.25 15.23
C ALA A 25 25.68 32.80 16.38
N GLY A 26 25.39 34.01 16.84
CA GLY A 26 26.10 34.68 17.95
C GLY A 26 27.51 35.21 17.63
N ARG A 27 28.03 35.01 16.41
CA ARG A 27 29.36 35.52 16.00
C ARG A 27 29.31 36.43 14.78
N GLN A 28 28.45 36.11 13.80
CA GLN A 28 28.39 36.78 12.51
C GLN A 28 26.95 37.09 12.11
N HIS A 29 26.33 38.03 12.84
CA HIS A 29 24.91 38.38 12.69
C HIS A 29 24.51 38.75 11.24
N ALA A 30 25.34 39.50 10.51
CA ALA A 30 25.06 39.88 9.12
C ALA A 30 25.02 38.67 8.15
N LEU A 31 25.88 37.67 8.36
CA LEU A 31 25.89 36.48 7.52
C LEU A 31 24.69 35.59 7.80
N VAL A 32 24.36 35.34 9.08
CA VAL A 32 23.14 34.63 9.48
C VAL A 32 21.91 35.25 8.81
N TRP A 33 21.86 36.58 8.78
CA TRP A 33 20.78 37.34 8.16
C TRP A 33 20.68 37.10 6.64
N SER A 34 21.81 37.14 5.93
CA SER A 34 21.85 36.87 4.49
C SER A 34 21.30 35.48 4.14
N TYR A 35 21.58 34.45 4.96
CA TYR A 35 21.04 33.10 4.74
C TYR A 35 19.54 33.01 5.04
N LYS A 36 19.04 33.73 6.05
CA LYS A 36 17.60 33.81 6.34
C LYS A 36 16.82 34.45 5.17
N LEU A 37 17.32 35.54 4.60
CA LEU A 37 16.70 36.16 3.42
C LEU A 37 16.72 35.24 2.19
N ARG A 38 17.84 34.56 1.94
CA ARG A 38 17.93 33.55 0.86
C ARG A 38 16.94 32.42 1.06
N LEU A 39 16.76 31.94 2.28
CA LEU A 39 15.79 30.89 2.60
C LEU A 39 14.36 31.34 2.32
N LEU A 40 13.99 32.58 2.68
CA LEU A 40 12.68 33.15 2.37
C LEU A 40 12.47 33.35 0.86
N ALA A 41 13.48 33.85 0.15
CA ALA A 41 13.42 34.00 -1.30
C ALA A 41 13.29 32.63 -2.00
N PHE A 42 14.05 31.63 -1.57
CA PHE A 42 13.93 30.26 -2.04
C PHE A 42 12.52 29.71 -1.80
N ALA A 43 11.95 29.94 -0.63
CA ALA A 43 10.59 29.51 -0.32
C ALA A 43 9.55 30.17 -1.22
N ASP A 44 9.66 31.48 -1.47
CA ASP A 44 8.79 32.20 -2.42
C ASP A 44 8.88 31.60 -3.83
N GLU A 45 10.08 31.25 -4.30
CA GLU A 45 10.24 30.56 -5.59
C GLU A 45 9.61 29.16 -5.60
N ILE A 46 9.73 28.39 -4.52
CA ILE A 46 9.05 27.08 -4.41
C ILE A 46 7.53 27.22 -4.51
N THR A 47 6.93 28.28 -3.94
CA THR A 47 5.47 28.49 -4.04
C THR A 47 4.99 28.76 -5.47
N LYS A 48 5.87 29.17 -6.38
CA LYS A 48 5.55 29.46 -7.79
C LYS A 48 5.64 28.22 -8.68
N LEU A 49 6.23 27.14 -8.20
CA LEU A 49 6.38 25.90 -8.96
C LEU A 49 5.09 25.08 -8.97
N GLN A 50 4.91 24.24 -9.99
CA GLN A 50 3.82 23.26 -9.99
C GLN A 50 4.04 22.24 -8.86
N LEU A 51 3.21 22.29 -7.82
CA LEU A 51 3.35 21.41 -6.66
C LEU A 51 2.63 20.08 -6.88
N SER A 52 3.22 19.00 -6.39
CA SER A 52 2.69 17.63 -6.48
C SER A 52 2.87 16.93 -5.13
N PRO A 53 2.10 15.88 -4.82
CA PRO A 53 2.15 15.24 -3.51
C PRO A 53 3.55 14.81 -3.04
N ASP A 54 4.42 14.39 -3.97
CA ASP A 54 5.82 14.02 -3.68
C ASP A 54 6.65 15.17 -3.08
N LYS A 55 6.27 16.42 -3.36
CA LYS A 55 6.98 17.63 -2.93
C LYS A 55 6.54 18.12 -1.54
N LEU A 56 5.52 17.50 -0.95
CA LEU A 56 4.95 17.92 0.33
C LEU A 56 6.03 18.04 1.41
N PHE A 57 6.94 17.06 1.50
CA PHE A 57 7.93 17.02 2.57
C PHE A 57 8.98 18.15 2.47
N VAL A 58 9.24 18.65 1.27
CA VAL A 58 10.08 19.84 1.08
C VAL A 58 9.36 21.09 1.58
N VAL A 59 8.07 21.23 1.27
CA VAL A 59 7.23 22.34 1.76
C VAL A 59 7.09 22.30 3.28
N LEU A 60 6.87 21.12 3.88
CA LEU A 60 6.85 20.96 5.33
C LEU A 60 8.20 21.31 5.97
N ARG A 61 9.32 20.95 5.32
CA ARG A 61 10.65 21.36 5.79
C ARG A 61 10.79 22.88 5.78
N LEU A 62 10.38 23.56 4.70
CA LEU A 62 10.39 25.03 4.58
C LEU A 62 9.54 25.69 5.68
N LEU A 63 8.31 25.23 5.88
CA LEU A 63 7.42 25.76 6.94
C LEU A 63 8.03 25.61 8.33
N ARG A 64 8.78 24.53 8.57
CA ARG A 64 9.44 24.28 9.85
C ARG A 64 10.65 25.19 10.08
N VAL A 65 11.42 25.50 9.04
CA VAL A 65 12.59 26.42 9.14
C VAL A 65 12.21 27.88 9.00
N LEU A 66 11.01 28.18 8.50
CA LEU A 66 10.44 29.53 8.48
C LEU A 66 9.50 29.76 9.67
N ASN A 67 9.38 28.82 10.61
CA ASN A 67 8.57 29.04 11.81
C ASN A 67 9.18 30.19 12.64
N PRO A 68 8.36 31.11 13.20
CA PRO A 68 8.82 32.21 14.07
C PRO A 68 9.83 31.83 15.16
N ASP A 69 9.75 30.62 15.73
CA ASP A 69 10.68 30.13 16.76
C ASP A 69 12.13 30.01 16.24
N PHE A 70 12.27 29.65 14.96
CA PHE A 70 13.56 29.54 14.27
C PHE A 70 13.89 30.83 13.50
N PHE A 71 12.88 31.38 12.84
CA PHE A 71 12.94 32.57 12.02
C PHE A 71 12.46 33.78 12.83
N LEU A 72 13.28 34.20 13.81
CA LEU A 72 12.98 35.38 14.63
C LEU A 72 12.96 36.66 13.80
N VAL A 73 11.75 37.09 13.40
CA VAL A 73 11.49 38.31 12.62
C VAL A 73 11.99 39.56 13.35
N SER A 74 11.97 39.56 14.68
CA SER A 74 12.49 40.66 15.52
C SER A 74 13.98 40.93 15.36
N GLN A 75 14.74 40.00 14.78
CA GLN A 75 16.16 40.16 14.48
C GLN A 75 16.42 40.72 13.07
N CYS A 76 15.37 41.09 12.33
CA CYS A 76 15.47 41.57 10.96
C CYS A 76 15.67 43.09 10.91
N ARG A 77 16.46 43.57 9.94
CA ARG A 77 16.54 45.00 9.63
C ARG A 77 15.27 45.42 8.88
N PRO A 78 14.53 46.46 9.34
CA PRO A 78 13.28 46.89 8.71
C PRO A 78 13.44 47.31 7.24
N GLU A 79 14.62 47.80 6.86
CA GLU A 79 14.94 48.29 5.51
C GLU A 79 15.07 47.17 4.47
N GLU A 80 15.40 45.95 4.91
CA GLU A 80 15.70 44.80 4.04
C GLU A 80 14.66 43.68 4.14
N PHE A 81 13.68 43.79 5.06
CA PHE A 81 12.70 42.75 5.35
C PHE A 81 11.27 43.27 5.34
N SER A 82 10.43 42.63 4.54
CA SER A 82 8.98 42.86 4.56
C SER A 82 8.28 41.75 5.35
N VAL A 83 7.73 42.10 6.52
CA VAL A 83 6.88 41.20 7.32
C VAL A 83 5.70 40.71 6.50
N ALA A 84 5.08 41.59 5.71
CA ALA A 84 3.98 41.24 4.83
C ALA A 84 4.36 40.18 3.78
N LYS A 85 5.57 40.28 3.19
CA LYS A 85 6.07 39.26 2.25
C LYS A 85 6.32 37.91 2.92
N TYR A 86 6.85 37.94 4.14
CA TYR A 86 7.07 36.73 4.94
C TYR A 86 5.75 36.03 5.28
N ASP A 87 4.77 36.76 5.77
CA ASP A 87 3.45 36.23 6.11
C ASP A 87 2.73 35.69 4.88
N ASP A 88 2.78 36.40 3.75
CA ASP A 88 2.24 35.94 2.46
C ASP A 88 2.90 34.64 1.99
N THR A 89 4.24 34.54 2.08
CA THR A 89 4.98 33.32 1.70
C THR A 89 4.59 32.14 2.59
N LEU A 90 4.50 32.34 3.90
CA LEU A 90 4.04 31.31 4.83
C LEU A 90 2.62 30.85 4.53
N GLN A 91 1.70 31.78 4.25
CA GLN A 91 0.33 31.45 3.90
C GLN A 91 0.26 30.65 2.61
N LYS A 92 1.00 31.04 1.56
CA LYS A 92 1.09 30.29 0.30
C LYS A 92 1.62 28.86 0.52
N LEU A 93 2.65 28.69 1.33
CA LEU A 93 3.18 27.36 1.67
C LEU A 93 2.17 26.52 2.45
N ARG A 94 1.41 27.10 3.39
CA ARG A 94 0.33 26.40 4.11
C ARG A 94 -0.77 25.96 3.14
N MET A 95 -1.25 26.86 2.28
CA MET A 95 -2.26 26.53 1.26
C MET A 95 -1.79 25.43 0.30
N ALA A 96 -0.50 25.45 -0.07
CA ALA A 96 0.12 24.41 -0.87
C ALA A 96 0.06 23.02 -0.21
N VAL A 97 0.22 22.93 1.12
CA VAL A 97 0.07 21.66 1.86
C VAL A 97 -1.32 21.09 1.67
N TYR A 98 -2.37 21.87 1.90
CA TYR A 98 -3.76 21.43 1.71
C TYR A 98 -4.04 21.01 0.27
N HIS A 99 -3.56 21.78 -0.70
CA HIS A 99 -3.73 21.45 -2.12
C HIS A 99 -3.04 20.13 -2.47
N MET A 100 -1.79 19.92 -2.08
CA MET A 100 -1.06 18.67 -2.34
C MET A 100 -1.71 17.45 -1.67
N LEU A 101 -2.24 17.61 -0.45
CA LEU A 101 -2.96 16.54 0.24
C LEU A 101 -4.29 16.18 -0.47
N ARG A 102 -5.00 17.18 -1.01
CA ARG A 102 -6.21 16.95 -1.81
C ARG A 102 -5.88 16.27 -3.14
N GLU A 103 -4.85 16.74 -3.84
CA GLU A 103 -4.38 16.13 -5.08
C GLU A 103 -3.94 14.67 -4.87
N LEU A 104 -3.32 14.36 -3.73
CA LEU A 104 -2.98 12.98 -3.38
C LEU A 104 -4.20 12.07 -3.35
N LYS A 105 -5.30 12.50 -2.69
CA LYS A 105 -6.54 11.73 -2.63
C LYS A 105 -7.08 11.44 -4.05
N ILE A 106 -7.11 12.47 -4.89
CA ILE A 106 -7.56 12.35 -6.29
C ILE A 106 -6.66 11.39 -7.07
N LEU A 107 -5.34 11.47 -6.90
CA LEU A 107 -4.39 10.57 -7.57
C LEU A 107 -4.56 9.10 -7.15
N ILE A 108 -4.81 8.83 -5.86
CA ILE A 108 -5.04 7.46 -5.37
C ILE A 108 -6.28 6.87 -6.05
N GLN A 109 -7.38 7.63 -6.08
CA GLN A 109 -8.65 7.17 -6.64
C GLN A 109 -8.59 7.01 -8.17
N THR A 110 -7.86 7.87 -8.88
CA THR A 110 -7.78 7.84 -10.36
C THR A 110 -6.76 6.84 -10.88
N ARG A 111 -5.72 6.48 -10.11
CA ARG A 111 -4.72 5.48 -10.52
C ARG A 111 -5.14 4.04 -10.29
N ALA A 112 -6.24 3.80 -9.59
CA ALA A 112 -6.85 2.49 -9.33
C ALA A 112 -6.97 1.60 -10.58
N SER A 113 -7.23 2.21 -11.74
CA SER A 113 -7.63 1.51 -12.97
C SER A 113 -6.50 1.22 -13.94
N ARG A 114 -5.27 1.72 -13.70
CA ARG A 114 -4.28 1.81 -14.78
C ARG A 114 -3.48 0.53 -15.02
N ARG A 115 -3.04 -0.18 -13.96
CA ARG A 115 -2.32 -1.48 -14.07
C ARG A 115 -2.35 -2.26 -12.76
N VAL A 116 -2.93 -3.45 -12.78
CA VAL A 116 -2.86 -4.39 -11.64
C VAL A 116 -1.70 -5.39 -11.82
N PRO A 117 -1.05 -5.85 -10.74
CA PRO A 117 0.02 -6.84 -10.83
C PRO A 117 -0.48 -8.18 -11.38
N PRO A 118 0.08 -8.75 -12.46
CA PRO A 118 -0.48 -9.93 -13.11
C PRO A 118 -0.61 -11.16 -12.20
N GLY A 119 0.25 -11.30 -11.19
CA GLY A 119 0.21 -12.38 -10.19
C GLY A 119 -0.51 -12.04 -8.88
N GLY A 120 -1.34 -10.99 -8.87
CA GLY A 120 -2.12 -10.62 -7.67
C GLY A 120 -1.27 -10.12 -6.50
N GLY A 121 -0.05 -9.64 -6.77
CA GLY A 121 0.87 -9.12 -5.75
C GLY A 121 0.43 -7.78 -5.16
N ILE A 122 1.30 -7.17 -4.35
CA ILE A 122 1.04 -5.87 -3.73
C ILE A 122 1.02 -4.78 -4.82
N HIS A 123 -0.05 -3.99 -4.84
CA HIS A 123 -0.21 -2.88 -5.78
C HIS A 123 0.76 -1.73 -5.45
N GLU A 124 1.31 -1.07 -6.48
CA GLU A 124 2.26 0.03 -6.30
C GLU A 124 1.68 1.20 -5.50
N VAL A 125 0.40 1.52 -5.74
CA VAL A 125 -0.33 2.56 -5.00
C VAL A 125 -0.46 2.20 -3.52
N THR A 126 -0.70 0.92 -3.17
CA THR A 126 -0.74 0.47 -1.77
C THR A 126 0.57 0.76 -1.06
N ARG A 127 1.71 0.41 -1.68
CA ARG A 127 3.04 0.71 -1.11
C ARG A 127 3.28 2.20 -0.98
N TYR A 128 2.96 2.95 -2.03
CA TYR A 128 3.16 4.38 -2.07
C TYR A 128 2.37 5.08 -0.97
N VAL A 129 1.07 4.78 -0.83
CA VAL A 129 0.20 5.40 0.19
C VAL A 129 0.66 5.05 1.60
N MET A 130 0.95 3.77 1.89
CA MET A 130 1.42 3.38 3.22
C MET A 130 2.77 4.02 3.58
N ASN A 131 3.69 4.13 2.62
CA ASN A 131 4.93 4.86 2.83
C ASN A 131 4.68 6.36 3.03
N TYR A 132 3.75 6.95 2.28
CA TYR A 132 3.38 8.35 2.40
C TYR A 132 2.80 8.66 3.78
N ILE A 133 1.87 7.84 4.26
CA ILE A 133 1.29 7.93 5.61
C ILE A 133 2.40 7.84 6.67
N ARG A 134 3.31 6.87 6.54
CA ARG A 134 4.47 6.75 7.44
C ARG A 134 5.29 8.03 7.48
N LEU A 135 5.55 8.66 6.34
CA LEU A 135 6.27 9.93 6.26
C LEU A 135 5.46 11.08 6.89
N LEU A 136 4.15 11.16 6.67
CA LEU A 136 3.29 12.17 7.31
C LEU A 136 3.38 12.12 8.83
N LEU A 137 3.34 10.91 9.39
CA LEU A 137 3.48 10.66 10.83
C LEU A 137 4.83 11.16 11.39
N HIS A 138 5.92 11.03 10.63
CA HIS A 138 7.22 11.60 11.02
C HIS A 138 7.21 13.14 11.08
N HIS A 139 6.27 13.78 10.40
CA HIS A 139 6.07 15.22 10.36
C HIS A 139 4.90 15.70 11.24
N LYS A 140 4.39 14.86 12.17
CA LYS A 140 3.18 15.16 12.94
C LYS A 140 3.18 16.49 13.66
N THR A 141 4.30 16.89 14.27
CA THR A 141 4.42 18.18 14.97
C THR A 141 4.29 19.36 14.02
N THR A 142 4.96 19.30 12.86
CA THR A 142 4.89 20.36 11.86
C THR A 142 3.50 20.45 11.25
N LEU A 143 2.89 19.31 10.94
CA LEU A 143 1.53 19.25 10.42
C LEU A 143 0.51 19.75 11.46
N GLY A 144 0.66 19.40 12.74
CA GLY A 144 -0.20 19.91 13.81
C GLY A 144 -0.20 21.44 13.91
N LEU A 145 0.96 22.09 13.78
CA LEU A 145 1.09 23.55 13.76
C LEU A 145 0.50 24.21 12.49
N ILE A 146 0.39 23.46 11.41
CA ILE A 146 -0.21 23.93 10.16
C ILE A 146 -1.73 23.81 10.25
N LEU A 147 -2.20 22.62 10.62
CA LEU A 147 -3.60 22.23 10.61
C LEU A 147 -4.39 22.84 11.78
N GLY A 148 -3.76 23.03 12.95
CA GLY A 148 -4.40 23.58 14.15
C GLY A 148 -4.50 25.10 14.22
N ASN A 149 -3.99 25.84 13.23
CA ASN A 149 -3.90 27.31 13.26
C ASN A 149 -4.99 28.02 12.43
N ASP A 150 -5.91 27.28 11.81
CA ASP A 150 -6.92 27.84 10.89
C ASP A 150 -8.29 28.02 11.58
N ASP A 151 -8.35 28.93 12.56
CA ASP A 151 -9.60 29.30 13.26
C ASP A 151 -10.53 30.19 12.40
N ARG A 152 -10.21 30.36 11.11
CA ARG A 152 -10.83 31.35 10.20
C ARG A 152 -11.44 30.76 8.93
N ASN A 153 -11.97 29.54 8.96
CA ASN A 153 -12.96 29.08 7.98
C ASN A 153 -13.70 27.82 8.45
N LYS A 154 -14.92 28.00 8.97
CA LYS A 154 -15.82 26.92 9.40
C LYS A 154 -16.70 26.34 8.28
N ASP A 155 -16.45 26.72 7.03
CA ASP A 155 -17.26 26.28 5.89
C ASP A 155 -16.41 25.48 4.91
N ASN A 156 -16.83 24.22 4.71
CA ASN A 156 -16.34 23.15 3.81
C ASN A 156 -15.19 22.24 4.28
N GLU A 157 -15.54 20.95 4.49
CA GLU A 157 -14.75 19.75 4.14
C GLU A 157 -13.20 19.87 4.22
N ARG A 158 -12.64 20.32 5.34
CA ARG A 158 -11.18 20.37 5.51
C ARG A 158 -10.68 19.24 6.40
N MET A 159 -9.46 18.80 6.07
CA MET A 159 -8.64 17.90 6.88
C MET A 159 -8.21 18.67 8.14
N ASP A 160 -9.01 18.58 9.19
CA ASP A 160 -8.84 19.40 10.40
C ASP A 160 -7.75 18.86 11.35
N SER A 161 -7.33 17.61 11.17
CA SER A 161 -6.21 17.04 11.91
C SER A 161 -5.44 16.02 11.08
N LEU A 162 -4.22 15.70 11.52
CA LEU A 162 -3.44 14.61 10.93
C LEU A 162 -4.18 13.28 10.98
N ASP A 163 -5.00 13.06 12.01
CA ASP A 163 -5.75 11.82 12.16
C ASP A 163 -6.81 11.69 11.06
N HIS A 164 -7.55 12.77 10.78
CA HIS A 164 -8.49 12.83 9.66
C HIS A 164 -7.77 12.62 8.32
N ILE A 165 -6.59 13.22 8.13
CA ILE A 165 -5.78 13.02 6.92
C ILE A 165 -5.46 11.54 6.70
N VAL A 166 -4.97 10.88 7.75
CA VAL A 166 -4.55 9.49 7.70
C VAL A 166 -5.75 8.58 7.46
N GLN A 167 -6.86 8.79 8.17
CA GLN A 167 -8.10 8.03 7.96
C GLN A 167 -8.60 8.17 6.53
N ASP A 168 -8.66 9.39 5.99
CA ASP A 168 -9.12 9.63 4.62
C ASP A 168 -8.23 8.93 3.58
N LEU A 169 -6.90 8.94 3.79
CA LEU A 169 -5.98 8.26 2.88
C LEU A 169 -6.15 6.72 2.93
N ILE A 170 -6.43 6.17 4.11
CA ILE A 170 -6.75 4.74 4.26
C ILE A 170 -8.07 4.42 3.56
N ILE A 171 -9.12 5.22 3.75
CA ILE A 171 -10.41 5.06 3.07
C ILE A 171 -10.25 5.15 1.55
N CYS A 172 -9.45 6.10 1.06
CA CYS A 172 -9.14 6.21 -0.37
C CYS A 172 -8.42 4.97 -0.89
N LEU A 173 -7.48 4.41 -0.10
CA LEU A 173 -6.75 3.20 -0.45
C LEU A 173 -7.67 1.98 -0.47
N GLU A 174 -8.55 1.81 0.52
CA GLU A 174 -9.53 0.73 0.58
C GLU A 174 -10.52 0.81 -0.59
N SER A 175 -11.02 2.01 -0.91
CA SER A 175 -11.88 2.23 -2.07
C SER A 175 -11.19 1.85 -3.39
N MET A 176 -9.90 2.19 -3.52
CA MET A 176 -9.07 1.78 -4.65
C MET A 176 -8.91 0.27 -4.73
N LEU A 177 -8.58 -0.37 -3.60
CA LEU A 177 -8.40 -1.82 -3.50
C LEU A 177 -9.67 -2.61 -3.76
N ASN A 178 -10.86 -2.05 -3.52
CA ASN A 178 -12.13 -2.70 -3.85
C ASN A 178 -12.46 -2.65 -5.35
N LYS A 179 -11.92 -1.69 -6.10
CA LYS A 179 -12.16 -1.54 -7.54
C LYS A 179 -11.09 -2.22 -8.39
N ALA A 180 -9.82 -2.15 -7.99
CA ALA A 180 -8.70 -2.74 -8.72
C ALA A 180 -8.90 -4.22 -9.13
N PRO A 181 -9.51 -5.11 -8.30
CA PRO A 181 -9.69 -6.51 -8.65
C PRO A 181 -10.55 -6.74 -9.89
N GLU A 182 -11.43 -5.81 -10.28
CA GLU A 182 -12.27 -5.92 -11.48
C GLU A 182 -11.46 -6.09 -12.77
N ALA A 183 -10.18 -5.74 -12.76
CA ALA A 183 -9.26 -5.95 -13.89
C ALA A 183 -8.80 -7.41 -14.07
N TYR A 184 -9.02 -8.30 -13.09
CA TYR A 184 -8.68 -9.72 -13.22
C TYR A 184 -9.88 -10.55 -13.70
N GLU A 185 -9.63 -11.46 -14.63
CA GLU A 185 -10.64 -12.40 -15.13
C GLU A 185 -11.05 -13.45 -14.09
N SER A 186 -10.09 -13.91 -13.28
CA SER A 186 -10.33 -14.94 -12.26
C SER A 186 -10.75 -14.33 -10.93
N GLN A 187 -11.95 -14.67 -10.45
CA GLN A 187 -12.41 -14.29 -9.11
C GLN A 187 -11.51 -14.83 -7.99
N GLY A 188 -10.83 -15.97 -8.21
CA GLY A 188 -9.82 -16.49 -7.30
C GLY A 188 -8.62 -15.55 -7.18
N LEU A 189 -8.17 -14.99 -8.31
CA LEU A 189 -7.09 -14.01 -8.34
C LEU A 189 -7.50 -12.66 -7.72
N GLN A 190 -8.77 -12.26 -7.89
CA GLN A 190 -9.33 -11.09 -7.22
C GLN A 190 -9.23 -11.20 -5.69
N CYS A 191 -9.67 -12.34 -5.13
CA CYS A 191 -9.56 -12.61 -3.69
C CYS A 191 -8.10 -12.67 -3.24
N PHE A 192 -7.23 -13.31 -4.05
CA PHE A 192 -5.80 -13.42 -3.76
C PHE A 192 -5.12 -12.03 -3.70
N PHE A 193 -5.45 -11.15 -4.64
CA PHE A 193 -4.96 -9.77 -4.67
C PHE A 193 -5.42 -8.96 -3.44
N LEU A 194 -6.72 -9.05 -3.09
CA LEU A 194 -7.28 -8.36 -1.93
C LEU A 194 -6.60 -8.83 -0.64
N MET A 195 -6.44 -10.14 -0.47
CA MET A 195 -5.73 -10.75 0.66
C MET A 195 -4.29 -10.22 0.79
N ASN A 196 -3.51 -10.20 -0.30
CA ASN A 196 -2.13 -9.72 -0.29
C ASN A 196 -2.01 -8.24 0.09
N ASN A 197 -2.84 -7.39 -0.52
CA ASN A 197 -2.79 -5.95 -0.28
C ASN A 197 -3.29 -5.61 1.12
N LEU A 198 -4.38 -6.23 1.57
CA LEU A 198 -4.93 -5.95 2.89
C LEU A 198 -3.99 -6.45 3.99
N HIS A 199 -3.39 -7.63 3.84
CA HIS A 199 -2.37 -8.12 4.78
C HIS A 199 -1.17 -7.18 4.87
N PHE A 200 -0.71 -6.64 3.74
CA PHE A 200 0.35 -5.65 3.73
C PHE A 200 -0.04 -4.39 4.52
N VAL A 201 -1.23 -3.83 4.28
CA VAL A 201 -1.71 -2.64 5.02
C VAL A 201 -1.79 -2.93 6.52
N VAL A 202 -2.39 -4.07 6.91
CA VAL A 202 -2.49 -4.48 8.32
C VAL A 202 -1.11 -4.58 8.97
N LYS A 203 -0.11 -5.20 8.32
CA LYS A 203 1.26 -5.27 8.83
C LYS A 203 1.90 -3.89 9.00
N GLN A 204 1.67 -2.96 8.07
CA GLN A 204 2.16 -1.59 8.19
C GLN A 204 1.50 -0.83 9.35
N VAL A 205 0.19 -1.05 9.58
CA VAL A 205 -0.54 -0.47 10.72
C VAL A 205 -0.02 -1.01 12.04
N GLU A 206 0.13 -2.34 12.16
CA GLU A 206 0.62 -3.01 13.37
C GLU A 206 2.06 -2.61 13.73
N GLY A 207 2.89 -2.36 12.72
CA GLY A 207 4.30 -1.97 12.88
C GLY A 207 4.54 -0.47 13.11
N SER A 208 3.49 0.35 13.27
CA SER A 208 3.62 1.80 13.40
C SER A 208 2.66 2.42 14.41
N GLU A 209 2.79 3.73 14.66
CA GLU A 209 1.87 4.45 15.56
C GLU A 209 0.42 4.52 15.03
N LEU A 210 0.17 4.08 13.78
CA LEU A 210 -1.18 3.94 13.22
C LEU A 210 -2.09 3.05 14.05
N ILE A 211 -1.54 2.04 14.74
CA ILE A 211 -2.34 1.17 15.60
C ILE A 211 -3.03 1.92 16.74
N SER A 212 -2.41 3.01 17.23
CA SER A 212 -3.00 3.85 18.27
C SER A 212 -4.13 4.74 17.75
N LEU A 213 -4.07 5.08 16.46
CA LEU A 213 -5.04 5.94 15.78
C LEU A 213 -6.25 5.15 15.28
N LEU A 214 -6.02 3.99 14.66
CA LEU A 214 -7.08 3.15 14.08
C LEU A 214 -7.68 2.18 15.10
N GLY A 215 -6.90 1.81 16.12
CA GLY A 215 -7.32 0.90 17.17
C GLY A 215 -7.18 -0.59 16.81
N GLN A 216 -7.15 -1.43 17.85
CA GLN A 216 -7.04 -2.88 17.72
C GLN A 216 -8.26 -3.52 17.05
N SER A 217 -9.44 -2.91 17.21
CA SER A 217 -10.68 -3.36 16.55
C SER A 217 -10.58 -3.28 15.04
N TRP A 218 -9.99 -2.21 14.50
CA TRP A 218 -9.74 -2.06 13.06
C TRP A 218 -8.84 -3.19 12.55
N VAL A 219 -7.76 -3.50 13.26
CA VAL A 219 -6.84 -4.61 12.90
C VAL A 219 -7.58 -5.95 12.89
N GLN A 220 -8.38 -6.22 13.92
CA GLN A 220 -9.12 -7.47 14.03
C GLN A 220 -10.12 -7.67 12.89
N VAL A 221 -10.92 -6.64 12.58
CA VAL A 221 -11.88 -6.67 11.46
C VAL A 221 -11.17 -6.94 10.13
N HIS A 222 -10.03 -6.30 9.88
CA HIS A 222 -9.30 -6.51 8.63
C HIS A 222 -8.62 -7.88 8.56
N ARG A 223 -8.21 -8.46 9.69
CA ARG A 223 -7.75 -9.86 9.75
C ARG A 223 -8.88 -10.83 9.39
N GLU A 224 -10.10 -10.58 9.84
CA GLU A 224 -11.27 -11.40 9.47
C GLU A 224 -11.55 -11.35 7.98
N PHE A 225 -11.45 -10.16 7.35
CA PHE A 225 -11.54 -10.05 5.89
C PHE A 225 -10.42 -10.82 5.17
N ILE A 226 -9.18 -10.77 5.67
CA ILE A 226 -8.06 -11.56 5.10
C ILE A 226 -8.38 -13.06 5.16
N GLU A 227 -8.91 -13.57 6.27
CA GLU A 227 -9.34 -14.97 6.39
C GLU A 227 -10.47 -15.32 5.42
N GLN A 228 -11.45 -14.42 5.27
CA GLN A 228 -12.54 -14.60 4.33
C GLN A 228 -12.03 -14.67 2.89
N TYR A 229 -11.16 -13.74 2.48
CA TYR A 229 -10.55 -13.77 1.15
C TYR A 229 -9.72 -15.03 0.92
N LEU A 230 -8.95 -15.48 1.91
CA LEU A 230 -8.23 -16.74 1.83
C LEU A 230 -9.18 -17.91 1.57
N LYS A 231 -10.23 -18.05 2.39
CA LYS A 231 -11.23 -19.12 2.24
C LYS A 231 -11.88 -19.09 0.85
N THR A 232 -12.37 -17.92 0.43
CA THR A 232 -13.02 -17.75 -0.87
C THR A 232 -12.06 -18.01 -2.04
N TYR A 233 -10.80 -17.57 -1.96
CA TYR A 233 -9.77 -17.90 -2.95
C TYR A 233 -9.59 -19.42 -3.08
N VAL A 234 -9.45 -20.14 -1.96
CA VAL A 234 -9.25 -21.59 -1.98
C VAL A 234 -10.50 -22.30 -2.52
N ASP A 235 -11.69 -21.82 -2.18
CA ASP A 235 -12.97 -22.31 -2.70
C ASP A 235 -13.08 -22.16 -4.22
N LEU A 236 -12.89 -20.95 -4.73
CA LEU A 236 -13.03 -20.64 -6.14
C LEU A 236 -11.93 -21.29 -7.00
N SER A 237 -10.69 -21.30 -6.51
CA SER A 237 -9.55 -21.74 -7.32
C SER A 237 -9.37 -23.25 -7.32
N TRP A 238 -9.55 -23.91 -6.17
CA TRP A 238 -9.28 -25.35 -6.03
C TRP A 238 -10.56 -26.20 -5.96
N GLY A 239 -11.73 -25.58 -5.76
CA GLY A 239 -13.03 -26.25 -5.81
C GLY A 239 -13.30 -27.04 -7.10
N PRO A 240 -12.98 -26.52 -8.31
CA PRO A 240 -13.16 -27.26 -9.55
C PRO A 240 -12.34 -28.57 -9.61
N ALA A 241 -11.08 -28.55 -9.17
CA ALA A 241 -10.24 -29.74 -9.09
C ALA A 241 -10.84 -30.77 -8.12
N ILE A 242 -11.22 -30.34 -6.93
CA ILE A 242 -11.84 -31.19 -5.91
C ILE A 242 -13.16 -31.81 -6.42
N SER A 243 -13.96 -31.05 -7.17
CA SER A 243 -15.24 -31.52 -7.71
C SER A 243 -15.07 -32.65 -8.74
N CYS A 244 -13.89 -32.76 -9.38
CA CYS A 244 -13.59 -33.87 -10.27
C CYS A 244 -13.55 -35.24 -9.55
N LEU A 245 -13.23 -35.24 -8.24
CA LEU A 245 -13.15 -36.44 -7.42
C LEU A 245 -14.53 -36.97 -6.96
N SER A 246 -15.54 -36.09 -6.87
CA SER A 246 -16.90 -36.42 -6.43
C SER A 246 -17.88 -36.67 -7.57
N ALA A 247 -17.60 -36.14 -8.76
CA ALA A 247 -18.45 -36.30 -9.93
C ALA A 247 -18.56 -37.77 -10.36
N ARG A 248 -19.78 -38.33 -10.24
CA ARG A 248 -20.12 -39.66 -10.77
C ARG A 248 -19.89 -39.67 -12.28
N THR A 249 -19.13 -40.63 -12.79
CA THR A 249 -19.12 -40.97 -14.22
C THR A 249 -20.51 -41.49 -14.59
N GLY A 250 -21.37 -40.62 -15.13
CA GLY A 250 -22.65 -41.02 -15.67
C GLY A 250 -22.45 -41.85 -16.94
N MET A 251 -23.15 -42.98 -17.05
CA MET A 251 -23.44 -43.60 -18.34
C MET A 251 -24.46 -42.73 -19.06
N LEU A 252 -24.01 -41.70 -19.78
CA LEU A 252 -24.82 -41.10 -20.84
C LEU A 252 -24.41 -41.78 -22.14
N GLY A 253 -25.42 -42.36 -22.80
CA GLY A 253 -25.25 -43.26 -23.95
C GLY A 253 -24.39 -42.69 -25.07
N GLY A 254 -23.44 -43.50 -25.54
CA GLY A 254 -22.54 -43.18 -26.65
C GLY A 254 -21.14 -43.77 -26.40
N CYS A 255 -20.52 -44.34 -27.43
CA CYS A 255 -19.34 -45.21 -27.38
C CYS A 255 -18.00 -44.60 -26.90
N PHE A 256 -18.00 -43.60 -26.01
CA PHE A 256 -16.77 -42.98 -25.49
C PHE A 256 -16.68 -43.18 -23.97
N SER A 257 -15.64 -43.89 -23.51
CA SER A 257 -15.34 -44.02 -22.09
C SER A 257 -14.92 -42.66 -21.52
N GLN A 258 -15.72 -42.10 -20.60
CA GLN A 258 -15.36 -40.90 -19.85
C GLN A 258 -14.03 -41.12 -19.09
N PRO A 259 -13.12 -40.11 -19.06
CA PRO A 259 -11.92 -40.19 -18.24
C PRO A 259 -12.27 -40.44 -16.77
N SER A 260 -11.43 -41.22 -16.08
CA SER A 260 -11.64 -41.50 -14.65
C SER A 260 -11.63 -40.21 -13.83
N SER A 261 -12.27 -40.24 -12.66
CA SER A 261 -12.24 -39.12 -11.69
C SER A 261 -10.81 -38.67 -11.39
N THR A 262 -9.87 -39.61 -11.28
CA THR A 262 -8.44 -39.35 -11.02
C THR A 262 -7.76 -38.62 -12.18
N VAL A 263 -8.09 -38.98 -13.44
CA VAL A 263 -7.54 -38.29 -14.62
C VAL A 263 -8.09 -36.87 -14.71
N ARG A 264 -9.41 -36.68 -14.51
CA ARG A 264 -10.03 -35.34 -14.50
C ARG A 264 -9.45 -34.44 -13.40
N PHE A 265 -9.28 -35.01 -12.20
CA PHE A 265 -8.62 -34.31 -11.09
C PHE A 265 -7.20 -33.90 -11.48
N SER A 266 -6.40 -34.80 -12.03
CA SER A 266 -5.00 -34.54 -12.40
C SER A 266 -4.89 -33.38 -13.40
N LEU A 267 -5.68 -33.42 -14.48
CA LEU A 267 -5.71 -32.36 -15.48
C LEU A 267 -6.13 -31.00 -14.89
N GLN A 268 -7.15 -30.99 -14.04
CA GLN A 268 -7.63 -29.75 -13.43
C GLN A 268 -6.66 -29.22 -12.36
N PHE A 269 -6.04 -30.11 -11.59
CA PHE A 269 -5.00 -29.79 -10.61
C PHE A 269 -3.81 -29.15 -11.31
N ASP A 270 -3.28 -29.80 -12.37
CA ASP A 270 -2.14 -29.31 -13.13
C ASP A 270 -2.43 -27.94 -13.75
N SER A 271 -3.58 -27.78 -14.40
CA SER A 271 -4.02 -26.49 -14.95
C SER A 271 -4.08 -25.41 -13.88
N THR A 272 -4.67 -25.71 -12.72
CA THR A 272 -4.77 -24.76 -11.59
C THR A 272 -3.39 -24.41 -11.04
N TYR A 273 -2.52 -25.40 -10.88
CA TYR A 273 -1.15 -25.24 -10.40
C TYR A 273 -0.34 -24.33 -11.35
N TYR A 274 -0.31 -24.64 -12.64
CA TYR A 274 0.44 -23.87 -13.63
C TYR A 274 -0.05 -22.42 -13.74
N ASN A 275 -1.36 -22.19 -13.65
CA ASN A 275 -1.93 -20.83 -13.65
C ASN A 275 -1.51 -20.01 -12.42
N GLN A 276 -1.23 -20.67 -11.29
CA GLN A 276 -0.87 -20.01 -10.03
C GLN A 276 0.65 -19.99 -9.76
N GLU A 277 1.46 -20.61 -10.62
CA GLU A 277 2.91 -20.69 -10.44
C GLU A 277 3.57 -19.30 -10.42
N CYS A 278 3.05 -18.34 -11.19
CA CYS A 278 3.55 -16.97 -11.21
C CYS A 278 2.96 -16.06 -10.13
N TRP A 279 1.98 -16.55 -9.35
CA TRP A 279 1.38 -15.75 -8.29
C TRP A 279 2.38 -15.61 -7.15
N LYS A 280 2.31 -14.50 -6.41
CA LYS A 280 3.29 -14.19 -5.37
C LYS A 280 2.61 -13.68 -4.11
N VAL A 281 2.97 -14.27 -2.97
CA VAL A 281 2.71 -13.70 -1.65
C VAL A 281 4.04 -13.23 -1.07
N GLU A 282 4.22 -11.94 -0.88
CA GLU A 282 5.52 -11.39 -0.43
C GLU A 282 5.85 -11.75 1.01
N ASP A 283 4.86 -11.68 1.91
CA ASP A 283 5.04 -12.00 3.33
C ASP A 283 5.14 -13.52 3.55
N PRO A 284 6.24 -14.03 4.11
CA PRO A 284 6.44 -15.47 4.30
C PRO A 284 5.41 -16.13 5.21
N GLN A 285 4.92 -15.42 6.24
CA GLN A 285 3.93 -15.97 7.18
C GLN A 285 2.58 -16.17 6.49
N LEU A 286 2.12 -15.16 5.72
CA LEU A 286 0.92 -15.30 4.89
C LEU A 286 1.11 -16.38 3.83
N ARG A 287 2.27 -16.42 3.16
CA ARG A 287 2.56 -17.42 2.13
C ARG A 287 2.41 -18.84 2.66
N GLU A 288 3.02 -19.12 3.81
CA GLU A 288 2.93 -20.42 4.46
C GLU A 288 1.49 -20.76 4.86
N LYS A 289 0.74 -19.77 5.36
CA LYS A 289 -0.68 -19.95 5.69
C LYS A 289 -1.53 -20.30 4.47
N VAL A 290 -1.33 -19.60 3.35
CA VAL A 290 -2.04 -19.86 2.09
C VAL A 290 -1.72 -21.26 1.58
N ARG A 291 -0.44 -21.64 1.56
CA ARG A 291 0.01 -22.99 1.16
C ARG A 291 -0.65 -24.07 2.00
N ARG A 292 -0.65 -23.91 3.33
CA ARG A 292 -1.31 -24.86 4.24
C ARG A 292 -2.81 -24.96 3.96
N ALA A 293 -3.52 -23.84 3.81
CA ALA A 293 -4.95 -23.87 3.50
C ALA A 293 -5.28 -24.60 2.19
N VAL A 294 -4.47 -24.40 1.15
CA VAL A 294 -4.61 -25.12 -0.13
C VAL A 294 -4.28 -26.61 0.04
N CYS A 295 -3.16 -26.93 0.69
CA CYS A 295 -2.74 -28.31 0.97
C CYS A 295 -3.82 -29.07 1.72
N ASP A 296 -4.26 -28.53 2.86
CA ASP A 296 -5.25 -29.16 3.72
C ASP A 296 -6.50 -29.47 2.91
N LYS A 297 -7.01 -28.51 2.15
CA LYS A 297 -8.23 -28.73 1.37
C LYS A 297 -8.08 -29.76 0.25
N VAL A 298 -7.03 -29.66 -0.55
CA VAL A 298 -6.83 -30.54 -1.72
C VAL A 298 -6.48 -31.96 -1.26
N ILE A 299 -5.58 -32.09 -0.29
CA ILE A 299 -5.09 -33.39 0.20
C ILE A 299 -6.21 -34.13 0.95
N LEU A 300 -6.96 -33.45 1.84
CA LEU A 300 -8.07 -34.08 2.55
C LEU A 300 -9.12 -34.64 1.57
N ALA A 301 -9.45 -33.88 0.51
CA ALA A 301 -10.37 -34.35 -0.51
C ALA A 301 -9.82 -35.54 -1.32
N TYR A 302 -8.54 -35.51 -1.67
CA TYR A 302 -7.88 -36.57 -2.43
C TYR A 302 -7.76 -37.87 -1.61
N GLN A 303 -7.34 -37.78 -0.36
CA GLN A 303 -7.25 -38.94 0.56
C GLN A 303 -8.62 -39.59 0.76
N ALA A 304 -9.67 -38.79 1.01
CA ALA A 304 -11.02 -39.32 1.14
C ALA A 304 -11.53 -40.01 -0.15
N HIS A 305 -11.03 -39.61 -1.32
CA HIS A 305 -11.29 -40.31 -2.58
C HIS A 305 -10.53 -41.65 -2.66
N LEU A 306 -9.23 -41.65 -2.32
CA LEU A 306 -8.41 -42.88 -2.31
C LEU A 306 -8.97 -43.93 -1.36
N ASP A 307 -9.40 -43.55 -0.16
CA ASP A 307 -9.99 -44.47 0.82
C ASP A 307 -11.25 -45.18 0.29
N LYS A 308 -12.04 -44.48 -0.53
CA LYS A 308 -13.20 -45.07 -1.22
C LYS A 308 -12.78 -45.96 -2.38
N TYR A 309 -11.72 -45.60 -3.09
CA TYR A 309 -11.23 -46.32 -4.28
C TYR A 309 -10.47 -47.60 -3.92
N MET A 310 -9.69 -47.60 -2.85
CA MET A 310 -8.97 -48.76 -2.33
C MET A 310 -9.93 -49.85 -1.84
N LYS A 311 -11.05 -49.46 -1.22
CA LYS A 311 -12.15 -50.39 -0.92
C LYS A 311 -12.73 -51.06 -2.17
N ALA A 312 -12.54 -50.46 -3.35
CA ALA A 312 -13.04 -50.97 -4.64
C ALA A 312 -11.98 -51.75 -5.49
N LYS A 313 -10.80 -52.08 -4.93
CA LYS A 313 -9.73 -52.91 -5.57
C LYS A 313 -9.32 -52.48 -6.99
N ARG A 314 -8.91 -51.23 -7.21
CA ARG A 314 -8.36 -50.75 -8.50
C ARG A 314 -6.96 -50.13 -8.30
N LYS A 315 -6.05 -50.35 -9.27
CA LYS A 315 -4.58 -50.32 -9.09
C LYS A 315 -3.82 -49.16 -9.75
N HIS A 316 -4.47 -48.07 -10.16
CA HIS A 316 -3.77 -46.96 -10.84
C HIS A 316 -3.96 -45.62 -10.13
N GLU A 317 -2.86 -45.10 -9.61
CA GLU A 317 -2.73 -43.79 -8.97
C GLU A 317 -1.72 -42.96 -9.77
N TRP A 318 -2.12 -41.75 -10.17
CA TRP A 318 -1.26 -40.79 -10.88
C TRP A 318 -0.52 -39.87 -9.90
N TYR A 319 -1.08 -39.66 -8.71
CA TYR A 319 -0.57 -38.80 -7.67
C TYR A 319 -0.60 -39.52 -6.32
N THR A 320 0.41 -39.30 -5.48
CA THR A 320 0.33 -39.61 -4.04
C THR A 320 0.02 -38.33 -3.25
N PRO A 321 -0.61 -38.43 -2.06
CA PRO A 321 -0.82 -37.27 -1.19
C PRO A 321 0.46 -36.47 -0.89
N GLU A 322 1.60 -37.17 -0.75
CA GLU A 322 2.91 -36.57 -0.49
C GLU A 322 3.42 -35.77 -1.68
N LEU A 323 3.21 -36.28 -2.91
CA LEU A 323 3.60 -35.57 -4.13
C LEU A 323 2.79 -34.29 -4.32
N LEU A 324 1.47 -34.35 -4.13
CA LEU A 324 0.59 -33.17 -4.19
C LEU A 324 1.03 -32.12 -3.17
N LYS A 325 1.31 -32.54 -1.92
CA LYS A 325 1.82 -31.65 -0.87
C LYS A 325 3.12 -30.99 -1.29
N ALA A 326 4.09 -31.77 -1.79
CA ALA A 326 5.39 -31.26 -2.20
C ALA A 326 5.30 -30.23 -3.34
N GLN A 327 4.36 -30.39 -4.28
CA GLN A 327 4.10 -29.41 -5.33
C GLN A 327 3.42 -28.15 -4.76
N LEU A 328 2.32 -28.31 -4.03
CA LEU A 328 1.56 -27.17 -3.49
C LEU A 328 2.40 -26.27 -2.57
N MET A 329 3.32 -26.86 -1.80
CA MET A 329 4.24 -26.10 -0.94
C MET A 329 5.26 -25.25 -1.70
N LYS A 330 5.40 -25.42 -3.03
CA LYS A 330 6.27 -24.58 -3.88
C LYS A 330 5.55 -23.36 -4.46
N LEU A 331 4.21 -23.33 -4.45
CA LEU A 331 3.44 -22.22 -5.02
C LEU A 331 3.68 -20.90 -4.29
N PHE A 332 3.41 -19.78 -4.96
CA PHE A 332 3.39 -18.43 -4.36
C PHE A 332 4.75 -17.79 -4.02
N GLU A 333 5.87 -18.37 -4.47
CA GLU A 333 7.17 -17.68 -4.47
C GLU A 333 7.23 -16.52 -5.48
N GLY A 334 6.40 -16.59 -6.53
CA GLY A 334 6.55 -15.82 -7.76
C GLY A 334 7.68 -16.38 -8.63
N ARG A 335 7.75 -15.99 -9.91
CA ARG A 335 8.92 -16.32 -10.73
C ARG A 335 10.12 -15.55 -10.19
N THR A 336 11.20 -16.25 -9.89
CA THR A 336 12.53 -15.64 -9.83
C THR A 336 12.88 -15.25 -11.26
N GLU A 337 12.75 -13.97 -11.58
CA GLU A 337 13.38 -13.38 -12.77
C GLU A 337 14.91 -13.36 -12.62
#